data_AF-A0A1I4HHU1-F1
#
_entry.id   AF-A0A1I4HHU1-F1
#
_cell.length_a   1.000
_cell.length_b   1.000
_cell.length_c   1.000
_cell.angle_alpha   90.00
_cell.angle_beta   90.00
_cell.angle_gamma   90.00
#
_symmetry.space_group_name_H-M   'P 1'
#
loop_
_entity.id
_entity.type
_entity.pdbx_description
1 polymer ?
#
loop_
_entity_poly.entity_id
_entity_poly.type
_entity_poly.pdbx_seq_one_letter_code
_entity_poly.pdbx_strand_id
1 'polypeptide(L)'
;MKKTYIFSKLIAAILFILIFNCSFTYASDDIDSNAVIAKPSQSEITNLDRAYLHKNASDYEGKWIRIAGSLSPYYTNDDNESLILDGASSIKKICCYLMSDQDVSALSGGSYVTVVGRVKGKTIGQLFIYNCYIESTGETARAFDEKMQNAYASNSNSSSSSKSLSDKLFGTPDLDKSSAIQLTAQQAYDELENNQVSCKQKYDGKLVAITGTIDNIGTNVIGQEYITFEINDKYTLSGVQCFFKNDKVDYVSSLKKGQTITLYSIADIGSMTFKLGNSQP
;
A
#
# COMPACT_ATOMS: atom_id res chain seq x y z
N MET A 1 -33.75 49.66 26.57
CA MET A 1 -33.25 48.30 26.28
C MET A 1 -34.08 47.66 25.18
N LYS A 2 -33.75 47.87 23.89
CA LYS A 2 -34.40 47.18 22.73
C LYS A 2 -33.71 47.43 21.37
N LYS A 3 -32.41 47.74 21.35
CA LYS A 3 -31.66 48.00 20.10
C LYS A 3 -30.47 47.06 19.83
N THR A 4 -30.13 46.15 20.74
CA THR A 4 -28.98 45.25 20.58
C THR A 4 -29.35 43.88 19.98
N TYR A 5 -30.65 43.56 19.86
CA TYR A 5 -31.11 42.22 19.43
C TYR A 5 -31.33 42.05 17.91
N ILE A 6 -31.22 43.12 17.12
CA ILE A 6 -31.48 43.06 15.67
C ILE A 6 -30.17 42.83 14.89
N PHE A 7 -29.01 43.23 15.43
CA PHE A 7 -27.71 43.06 14.78
C PHE A 7 -27.18 41.61 14.83
N SER A 8 -27.50 40.81 15.85
CA SER A 8 -27.00 39.42 15.91
C SER A 8 -27.75 38.45 15.00
N LYS A 9 -29.02 38.74 14.64
CA LYS A 9 -29.78 37.92 13.68
C LYS A 9 -29.43 38.22 12.23
N LEU A 10 -29.00 39.45 11.91
CA LEU A 10 -28.60 39.81 10.55
C LEU A 10 -27.20 39.27 10.19
N ILE A 11 -26.28 39.20 11.16
CA ILE A 11 -24.96 38.57 10.96
C ILE A 11 -25.10 37.05 10.87
N ALA A 12 -26.00 36.43 11.63
CA ALA A 12 -26.28 35.00 11.50
C ALA A 12 -26.89 34.63 10.14
N ALA A 13 -27.75 35.48 9.56
CA ALA A 13 -28.34 35.24 8.24
C ALA A 13 -27.33 35.44 7.08
N ILE A 14 -26.40 36.39 7.19
CA ILE A 14 -25.38 36.63 6.16
C ILE A 14 -24.24 35.61 6.24
N LEU A 15 -23.93 35.09 7.44
CA LEU A 15 -22.96 34.01 7.60
C LEU A 15 -23.54 32.64 7.18
N PHE A 16 -24.86 32.43 7.26
CA PHE A 16 -25.50 31.21 6.76
C PHE A 16 -25.62 31.19 5.23
N ILE A 17 -25.72 32.36 4.57
CA ILE A 17 -25.79 32.47 3.11
C ILE A 17 -24.41 32.36 2.44
N LEU A 18 -23.33 32.70 3.15
CA LEU A 18 -21.94 32.54 2.64
C LEU A 18 -21.34 31.14 2.91
N ILE A 19 -21.93 30.34 3.79
CA ILE A 19 -21.50 28.95 4.05
C ILE A 19 -22.26 27.93 3.17
N PHE A 20 -23.37 28.34 2.53
CA PHE A 20 -24.21 27.46 1.69
C PHE A 20 -24.11 27.69 0.17
N ASN A 21 -23.09 28.42 -0.31
CA ASN A 21 -22.84 28.60 -1.75
C ASN A 21 -21.43 28.18 -2.20
N CYS A 22 -20.76 27.33 -1.42
CA CYS A 22 -19.82 26.39 -2.02
C CYS A 22 -20.58 25.10 -2.26
N SER A 23 -21.49 25.11 -3.23
CA SER A 23 -21.69 23.91 -4.05
C SER A 23 -20.36 23.68 -4.77
N PHE A 24 -19.39 23.12 -4.04
CA PHE A 24 -18.56 22.11 -4.66
C PHE A 24 -19.59 21.08 -5.11
N THR A 25 -19.98 21.18 -6.37
CA THR A 25 -20.30 20.00 -7.14
C THR A 25 -19.04 19.15 -7.05
N TYR A 26 -18.88 18.42 -5.94
CA TYR A 26 -18.52 17.03 -6.10
C TYR A 26 -19.66 16.51 -6.97
N ALA A 27 -19.44 16.53 -8.27
CA ALA A 27 -19.87 15.39 -9.03
C ALA A 27 -19.27 14.22 -8.25
N SER A 28 -20.07 13.62 -7.38
CA SER A 28 -19.98 12.19 -7.15
C SER A 28 -20.22 11.60 -8.54
N ASP A 29 -19.19 11.64 -9.36
CA ASP A 29 -18.96 10.64 -10.37
C ASP A 29 -18.76 9.37 -9.54
N ASP A 30 -19.87 8.83 -9.01
CA ASP A 30 -20.01 7.43 -8.64
C ASP A 30 -19.89 6.69 -9.98
N ILE A 31 -18.67 6.69 -10.52
CA ILE A 31 -18.26 5.81 -11.58
C ILE A 31 -18.33 4.46 -10.92
N ASP A 32 -19.45 3.78 -11.18
CA ASP A 32 -19.59 2.36 -10.93
C ASP A 32 -18.35 1.68 -11.51
N SER A 33 -17.49 1.21 -10.60
CA SER A 33 -16.18 0.66 -10.91
C SER A 33 -16.27 -0.60 -11.77
N ASN A 34 -17.46 -1.17 -11.85
CA ASN A 34 -17.77 -2.44 -12.47
C ASN A 34 -18.82 -2.30 -13.59
N ALA A 35 -19.30 -1.08 -13.85
CA ALA A 35 -20.21 -0.82 -14.97
C ALA A 35 -19.56 -1.27 -16.29
N VAL A 36 -20.35 -1.98 -17.10
CA VAL A 36 -20.00 -2.32 -18.47
C VAL A 36 -20.03 -1.03 -19.29
N ILE A 37 -18.86 -0.58 -19.71
CA ILE A 37 -18.69 0.62 -20.53
C ILE A 37 -18.06 0.29 -21.88
N ALA A 38 -18.17 1.22 -22.83
CA ALA A 38 -17.51 1.07 -24.11
C ALA A 38 -15.99 1.00 -23.92
N LYS A 39 -15.36 -0.01 -24.53
CA LYS A 39 -13.90 -0.18 -24.52
C LYS A 39 -13.25 0.98 -25.30
N PRO A 40 -12.13 1.54 -24.81
CA PRO A 40 -11.44 2.64 -25.50
C PRO A 40 -10.82 2.17 -26.82
N SER A 41 -10.53 3.11 -27.71
CA SER A 41 -9.72 2.84 -28.89
C SER A 41 -8.27 2.53 -28.50
N GLN A 42 -7.58 1.75 -29.34
CA GLN A 42 -6.19 1.34 -29.06
C GLN A 42 -5.22 2.53 -28.91
N SER A 43 -5.51 3.66 -29.57
CA SER A 43 -4.73 4.90 -29.46
C SER A 43 -4.89 5.63 -28.13
N GLU A 44 -5.94 5.35 -27.37
CA GLU A 44 -6.20 5.96 -26.06
C GLU A 44 -5.55 5.19 -24.90
N ILE A 45 -5.07 3.97 -25.18
CA ILE A 45 -4.50 3.06 -24.17
C ILE A 45 -2.99 3.26 -24.09
N THR A 46 -2.50 3.58 -22.88
CA THR A 46 -1.06 3.66 -22.63
C THR A 46 -0.52 2.34 -22.07
N ASN A 47 0.47 1.75 -22.75
CA ASN A 47 1.15 0.54 -22.25
C ASN A 47 2.16 0.90 -21.16
N LEU A 48 2.04 0.29 -19.99
CA LEU A 48 2.90 0.62 -18.85
C LEU A 48 3.46 -0.63 -18.17
N ASP A 49 4.67 -0.48 -17.64
CA ASP A 49 5.20 -1.39 -16.63
C ASP A 49 4.49 -1.15 -15.29
N ARG A 50 4.26 -2.22 -14.52
CA ARG A 50 3.56 -2.14 -13.23
C ARG A 50 4.33 -1.32 -12.19
N ALA A 51 5.66 -1.39 -12.16
CA ALA A 51 6.46 -0.65 -11.21
C ALA A 51 6.51 0.84 -11.56
N TYR A 52 6.63 1.17 -12.84
CA TYR A 52 6.54 2.53 -13.33
C TYR A 52 5.18 3.16 -13.01
N LEU A 53 4.10 2.46 -13.34
CA LEU A 53 2.75 2.92 -13.04
C LEU A 53 2.56 3.13 -11.53
N HIS A 54 3.06 2.23 -10.69
CA HIS A 54 2.95 2.38 -9.24
C HIS A 54 3.68 3.63 -8.72
N LYS A 55 4.81 4.00 -9.32
CA LYS A 55 5.57 5.20 -8.95
C LYS A 55 4.89 6.50 -9.42
N ASN A 56 4.28 6.47 -10.60
CA ASN A 56 3.77 7.66 -11.28
C ASN A 56 2.22 7.67 -11.41
N ALA A 57 1.52 6.97 -10.52
CA ALA A 57 0.07 6.72 -10.63
C ALA A 57 -0.76 8.01 -10.76
N SER A 58 -0.36 9.10 -10.10
CA SER A 58 -1.02 10.41 -10.18
C SER A 58 -1.05 10.95 -11.60
N ASP A 59 -0.01 10.69 -12.40
CA ASP A 59 0.12 11.21 -13.75
C ASP A 59 -0.82 10.50 -14.72
N TYR A 60 -1.38 9.37 -14.30
CA TYR A 60 -2.27 8.51 -15.08
C TYR A 60 -3.71 8.51 -14.57
N GLU A 61 -4.03 9.23 -13.49
CA GLU A 61 -5.39 9.31 -12.97
C GLU A 61 -6.40 9.71 -14.06
N GLY A 62 -7.48 8.93 -14.17
CA GLY A 62 -8.49 9.06 -15.21
C GLY A 62 -8.08 8.59 -16.61
N LYS A 63 -6.84 8.12 -16.83
CA LYS A 63 -6.36 7.63 -18.14
C LYS A 63 -6.52 6.13 -18.27
N TRP A 64 -6.69 5.69 -19.52
CA TRP A 64 -6.69 4.28 -19.88
C TRP A 64 -5.27 3.75 -20.02
N ILE A 65 -5.03 2.62 -19.37
CA ILE A 65 -3.74 1.97 -19.35
C ILE A 65 -3.88 0.50 -19.68
N ARG A 66 -2.81 -0.09 -20.20
CA ARG A 66 -2.62 -1.53 -20.35
C ARG A 66 -1.44 -1.96 -19.51
N ILE A 67 -1.69 -2.90 -18.63
CA ILE A 67 -0.67 -3.57 -17.83
C ILE A 67 -0.89 -5.08 -17.92
N ALA A 68 0.17 -5.87 -17.82
CA ALA A 68 0.03 -7.29 -17.52
C ALA A 68 0.65 -7.57 -16.17
N GLY A 69 0.38 -8.75 -15.61
CA GLY A 69 1.06 -9.27 -14.43
C GLY A 69 0.52 -10.61 -13.95
N SER A 70 1.23 -11.21 -13.00
CA SER A 70 0.80 -12.42 -12.30
C SER A 70 -0.33 -12.11 -11.33
N LEU A 71 -1.34 -12.96 -11.33
CA LEU A 71 -2.42 -12.97 -10.34
C LEU A 71 -1.89 -13.40 -8.98
N SER A 72 -2.26 -12.65 -7.94
CA SER A 72 -2.00 -13.00 -6.54
C SER A 72 -2.63 -14.38 -6.19
N PRO A 73 -2.14 -15.13 -5.19
CA PRO A 73 -2.79 -16.37 -4.73
C PRO A 73 -4.25 -16.16 -4.28
N TYR A 74 -4.55 -14.94 -3.79
CA TYR A 74 -5.90 -14.45 -3.50
C TYR A 74 -6.22 -13.36 -4.52
N TYR A 75 -6.56 -13.75 -5.75
CA TYR A 75 -6.67 -12.81 -6.86
C TYR A 75 -8.06 -12.20 -7.01
N THR A 76 -9.11 -12.78 -6.43
CA THR A 76 -10.46 -12.23 -6.46
C THR A 76 -11.03 -11.99 -5.05
N ASN A 77 -12.01 -11.10 -4.95
CA ASN A 77 -12.92 -11.03 -3.80
C ASN A 77 -14.02 -12.10 -3.92
N ASP A 78 -14.81 -12.28 -2.85
CA ASP A 78 -15.90 -13.28 -2.81
C ASP A 78 -16.90 -13.15 -3.98
N ASP A 79 -17.04 -11.94 -4.52
CA ASP A 79 -17.93 -11.62 -5.64
C ASP A 79 -17.24 -11.69 -7.03
N ASN A 80 -15.95 -12.04 -7.11
CA ASN A 80 -15.17 -12.11 -8.36
C ASN A 80 -15.11 -10.80 -9.18
N GLU A 81 -15.39 -9.69 -8.53
CA GLU A 81 -15.50 -8.35 -9.09
C GLU A 81 -14.16 -7.62 -9.26
N SER A 82 -13.08 -8.18 -8.73
CA SER A 82 -11.76 -7.59 -8.83
C SER A 82 -10.65 -8.61 -9.07
N LEU A 83 -9.60 -8.21 -9.77
CA LEU A 83 -8.35 -8.94 -9.89
C LEU A 83 -7.25 -8.23 -9.10
N ILE A 84 -6.46 -9.01 -8.36
CA ILE A 84 -5.28 -8.53 -7.65
C ILE A 84 -4.03 -8.99 -8.39
N LEU A 85 -3.33 -8.04 -9.02
CA LEU A 85 -2.03 -8.28 -9.63
C LEU A 85 -0.91 -7.99 -8.63
N ASP A 86 0.13 -8.82 -8.65
CA ASP A 86 1.37 -8.53 -7.96
C ASP A 86 2.04 -7.32 -8.59
N GLY A 87 2.27 -6.23 -7.83
CA GLY A 87 3.00 -5.05 -8.31
C GLY A 87 4.51 -5.24 -8.25
N ALA A 88 5.26 -4.13 -8.16
CA ALA A 88 6.73 -4.12 -8.15
C ALA A 88 7.39 -4.84 -6.93
N SER A 89 6.57 -5.26 -5.97
CA SER A 89 6.96 -5.93 -4.72
C SER A 89 5.69 -6.51 -4.10
N SER A 90 5.76 -7.52 -3.23
CA SER A 90 4.52 -8.13 -2.71
C SER A 90 3.69 -7.29 -1.73
N ILE A 91 4.16 -6.11 -1.33
CA ILE A 91 3.37 -5.10 -0.61
C ILE A 91 2.67 -4.09 -1.53
N LYS A 92 3.04 -4.09 -2.82
CA LYS A 92 2.46 -3.22 -3.83
C LYS A 92 1.50 -4.05 -4.66
N LYS A 93 0.20 -3.89 -4.42
CA LYS A 93 -0.84 -4.59 -5.18
C LYS A 93 -1.52 -3.64 -6.15
N ILE A 94 -1.95 -4.17 -7.28
CA ILE A 94 -2.80 -3.45 -8.22
C ILE A 94 -4.15 -4.14 -8.24
N CYS A 95 -5.17 -3.44 -7.76
CA CYS A 95 -6.54 -3.91 -7.74
C CYS A 95 -7.27 -3.40 -8.97
N CYS A 96 -7.68 -4.33 -9.80
CA CYS A 96 -8.37 -4.10 -11.06
C CYS A 96 -9.83 -4.48 -10.87
N TYR A 97 -10.74 -3.53 -10.80
CA TYR A 97 -12.18 -3.77 -10.70
C TYR A 97 -12.71 -4.05 -12.09
N LEU A 98 -13.17 -5.28 -12.29
CA LEU A 98 -13.60 -5.77 -13.58
C LEU A 98 -15.00 -5.25 -13.91
N MET A 99 -15.24 -5.02 -15.19
CA MET A 99 -16.61 -4.88 -15.68
C MET A 99 -17.40 -6.17 -15.40
N SER A 100 -18.69 -6.05 -15.11
CA SER A 100 -19.53 -7.18 -14.66
C SER A 100 -19.77 -8.27 -15.72
N ASP A 101 -19.38 -8.02 -16.98
CA ASP A 101 -19.43 -9.00 -18.07
C ASP A 101 -18.17 -9.88 -18.18
N GLN A 102 -17.16 -9.65 -17.33
CA GLN A 102 -15.90 -10.40 -17.37
C GLN A 102 -16.02 -11.75 -16.65
N ASP A 103 -15.66 -12.83 -17.35
CA ASP A 103 -15.57 -14.17 -16.78
C ASP A 103 -14.14 -14.46 -16.29
N VAL A 104 -14.02 -14.75 -14.99
CA VAL A 104 -12.76 -15.09 -14.32
C VAL A 104 -12.70 -16.54 -13.84
N SER A 105 -13.73 -17.35 -14.11
CA SER A 105 -13.86 -18.71 -13.59
C SER A 105 -12.73 -19.65 -14.02
N ALA A 106 -12.09 -19.36 -15.17
CA ALA A 106 -10.96 -20.12 -15.71
C ALA A 106 -9.59 -19.64 -15.21
N LEU A 107 -9.53 -18.58 -14.39
CA LEU A 107 -8.29 -18.05 -13.86
C LEU A 107 -7.85 -18.82 -12.61
N SER A 108 -6.56 -18.73 -12.30
CA SER A 108 -5.97 -19.29 -11.09
C SER A 108 -4.82 -18.41 -10.60
N GLY A 109 -4.56 -18.43 -9.30
CA GLY A 109 -3.42 -17.72 -8.72
C GLY A 109 -2.12 -18.12 -9.40
N GLY A 110 -1.25 -17.14 -9.68
CA GLY A 110 -0.01 -17.32 -10.45
C GLY A 110 -0.19 -17.28 -11.97
N SER A 111 -1.43 -17.32 -12.50
CA SER A 111 -1.66 -17.12 -13.92
C SER A 111 -1.39 -15.67 -14.31
N TYR A 112 -0.86 -15.45 -15.51
CA TYR A 112 -0.64 -14.11 -16.06
C TYR A 112 -1.88 -13.61 -16.78
N VAL A 113 -2.19 -12.32 -16.59
CA VAL A 113 -3.28 -11.63 -17.29
C VAL A 113 -2.81 -10.27 -17.77
N THR A 114 -3.32 -9.85 -18.93
CA THR A 114 -3.24 -8.47 -19.42
C THR A 114 -4.58 -7.81 -19.14
N VAL A 115 -4.54 -6.71 -18.40
CA VAL A 115 -5.71 -5.92 -18.02
C VAL A 115 -5.60 -4.54 -18.66
N VAL A 116 -6.72 -4.10 -19.23
CA VAL A 116 -6.92 -2.72 -19.64
C VAL A 116 -7.97 -2.10 -18.74
N GLY A 117 -7.69 -0.92 -18.21
CA GLY A 117 -8.60 -0.23 -17.30
C GLY A 117 -8.24 1.24 -17.11
N ARG A 118 -9.09 1.96 -16.38
CA ARG A 118 -8.93 3.39 -16.09
C ARG A 118 -8.33 3.58 -14.70
N VAL A 119 -7.21 4.29 -14.60
CA VAL A 119 -6.57 4.52 -13.28
C VAL A 119 -7.48 5.39 -12.42
N LYS A 120 -7.89 4.91 -11.25
CA LYS A 120 -8.63 5.71 -10.28
C LYS A 120 -7.68 6.55 -9.41
N GLY A 121 -6.53 5.97 -9.10
CA GLY A 121 -5.57 6.58 -8.19
C GLY A 121 -4.96 5.53 -7.27
N LYS A 122 -4.23 6.00 -6.26
CA LYS A 122 -3.39 5.16 -5.41
C LYS A 122 -3.54 5.57 -3.96
N THR A 123 -3.69 4.60 -3.07
CA THR A 123 -3.49 4.77 -1.63
C THR A 123 -2.17 4.13 -1.21
N ILE A 124 -1.82 4.18 0.07
CA ILE A 124 -0.54 3.65 0.58
C ILE A 124 -0.38 2.18 0.15
N GLY A 125 0.56 1.93 -0.77
CA GLY A 125 0.88 0.58 -1.28
C GLY A 125 -0.05 0.06 -2.37
N GLN A 126 -1.30 0.50 -2.47
CA GLN A 126 -2.30 -0.09 -3.36
C GLN A 126 -2.72 0.86 -4.48
N LEU A 127 -2.70 0.37 -5.71
CA LEU A 127 -3.17 1.08 -6.89
C LEU A 127 -4.55 0.55 -7.30
N PHE A 128 -5.48 1.44 -7.63
CA PHE A 128 -6.83 1.09 -8.03
C PHE A 128 -7.06 1.45 -9.50
N ILE A 129 -7.59 0.49 -10.26
CA ILE A 129 -7.95 0.63 -11.67
C ILE A 129 -9.40 0.15 -11.81
N TYR A 130 -10.24 0.96 -12.44
CA TYR A 130 -11.67 0.71 -12.61
C TYR A 130 -12.03 0.39 -14.06
N ASN A 131 -13.22 -0.19 -14.23
CA ASN A 131 -13.81 -0.56 -15.52
C ASN A 131 -12.83 -1.40 -16.34
N CYS A 132 -12.24 -2.40 -15.67
CA CYS A 132 -11.21 -3.23 -16.24
C CYS A 132 -11.83 -4.33 -17.11
N TYR A 133 -11.14 -4.69 -18.19
CA TYR A 133 -11.39 -5.94 -18.92
C TYR A 133 -10.09 -6.71 -19.13
N ILE A 134 -10.25 -8.03 -19.23
CA ILE A 134 -9.14 -8.93 -19.54
C ILE A 134 -8.95 -8.92 -21.05
N GLU A 135 -7.77 -8.52 -21.50
CA GLU A 135 -7.43 -8.51 -22.94
C GLU A 135 -6.76 -9.82 -23.37
N SER A 136 -5.92 -10.40 -22.51
CA SER A 136 -5.29 -11.71 -22.76
C SER A 136 -4.87 -12.39 -21.45
N THR A 137 -4.62 -13.69 -21.52
CA THR A 137 -4.17 -14.53 -20.39
C THR A 137 -2.99 -15.40 -20.79
N GLY A 138 -2.35 -16.03 -19.80
CA GLY A 138 -1.29 -17.01 -20.01
C GLY A 138 -0.06 -16.42 -20.69
N GLU A 139 0.45 -17.12 -21.71
CA GLU A 139 1.75 -16.79 -22.30
C GLU A 139 1.79 -15.47 -23.05
N THR A 140 0.69 -15.09 -23.69
CA THR A 140 0.57 -13.78 -24.34
C THR A 140 0.70 -12.65 -23.33
N ALA A 141 0.07 -12.80 -22.16
CA ALA A 141 0.15 -11.82 -21.09
C ALA A 141 1.55 -11.78 -20.43
N ARG A 142 2.19 -12.94 -20.24
CA ARG A 142 3.55 -13.02 -19.71
C ARG A 142 4.56 -12.35 -20.64
N ALA A 143 4.49 -12.61 -21.94
CA ALA A 143 5.39 -11.99 -22.91
C ALA A 143 5.21 -10.46 -22.99
N PHE A 144 3.97 -9.97 -22.85
CA PHE A 144 3.72 -8.53 -22.76
C PHE A 144 4.32 -7.92 -21.49
N ASP A 145 4.18 -8.60 -20.35
CA ASP A 145 4.75 -8.16 -19.08
C ASP A 145 6.29 -8.03 -19.15
N GLU A 146 6.97 -9.09 -19.59
CA GLU A 146 8.43 -9.11 -19.75
C GLU A 146 8.91 -8.00 -20.69
N LYS A 147 8.20 -7.76 -21.79
CA LYS A 147 8.49 -6.66 -22.73
C LYS A 147 8.43 -5.31 -22.03
N MET A 148 7.42 -5.07 -21.19
CA MET A 148 7.25 -3.79 -20.50
C MET A 148 8.31 -3.59 -19.41
N GLN A 149 8.64 -4.63 -18.65
CA GLN A 149 9.70 -4.59 -17.64
C GLN A 149 11.06 -4.25 -18.27
N ASN A 150 11.40 -4.87 -19.40
CA ASN A 150 12.64 -4.61 -20.13
C ASN A 150 12.71 -3.17 -20.68
N ALA A 151 11.58 -2.66 -21.20
CA ALA A 151 11.50 -1.29 -21.67
C ALA A 151 11.69 -0.27 -20.53
N TYR A 152 11.09 -0.53 -19.36
CA TYR A 152 11.25 0.31 -18.18
C TYR A 152 12.69 0.28 -17.62
N ALA A 153 13.30 -0.90 -17.55
CA ALA A 153 14.70 -1.06 -17.14
C ALA A 153 15.67 -0.30 -18.06
N SER A 154 15.43 -0.34 -19.37
CA SER A 154 16.25 0.33 -20.38
C SER A 154 16.14 1.87 -20.30
N ASN A 155 14.95 2.39 -19.98
CA ASN A 155 14.70 3.83 -19.85
C ASN A 155 15.16 4.41 -18.50
N SER A 156 15.38 3.56 -17.50
CA SER A 156 15.87 3.95 -16.18
C SER A 156 17.39 4.20 -16.13
N ASN A 157 18.10 3.98 -17.25
CA ASN A 157 19.55 4.17 -17.38
C ASN A 157 19.98 5.57 -17.83
N SER A 158 19.20 6.61 -17.50
CA SER A 158 19.60 8.01 -17.63
C SER A 158 19.06 8.81 -16.45
N SER A 159 19.96 9.15 -15.53
CA SER A 159 19.75 9.83 -14.24
C SER A 159 19.28 8.98 -13.05
N SER A 160 20.17 8.13 -12.55
CA SER A 160 20.84 8.50 -11.30
C SER A 160 22.21 7.87 -11.29
N SER A 161 23.22 8.74 -11.28
CA SER A 161 24.55 8.38 -10.85
C SER A 161 24.45 7.53 -9.60
N SER A 162 24.98 6.33 -9.67
CA SER A 162 25.39 5.50 -8.55
C SER A 162 26.41 6.28 -7.71
N LYS A 163 25.89 7.23 -6.93
CA LYS A 163 26.61 7.90 -5.86
C LYS A 163 25.66 8.05 -4.68
N SER A 164 25.65 7.00 -3.87
CA SER A 164 25.49 7.03 -2.43
C SER A 164 24.25 7.77 -1.88
N LEU A 165 23.10 7.10 -1.94
CA LEU A 165 22.02 7.22 -0.95
C LEU A 165 21.81 5.92 -0.16
N SER A 166 22.36 4.79 -0.66
CA SER A 166 22.49 3.54 0.10
C SER A 166 23.48 3.67 1.26
N ASP A 167 24.58 4.41 1.08
CA ASP A 167 25.64 4.48 2.10
C ASP A 167 25.36 5.50 3.22
N LYS A 168 24.30 6.31 3.10
CA LYS A 168 23.82 7.20 4.18
C LYS A 168 22.63 6.65 4.97
N LEU A 169 22.01 5.56 4.54
CA LEU A 169 20.92 4.88 5.26
C LEU A 169 21.23 3.42 5.61
N PHE A 170 22.26 2.83 4.99
CA PHE A 170 22.70 1.45 5.20
C PHE A 170 24.21 1.33 5.33
N GLY A 171 24.89 2.41 5.72
CA GLY A 171 26.12 2.23 6.48
C GLY A 171 25.82 1.27 7.64
N THR A 172 26.79 0.50 8.06
CA THR A 172 26.81 -0.06 9.40
C THR A 172 27.34 1.01 10.35
N PRO A 173 26.56 1.99 10.87
CA PRO A 173 26.81 2.41 12.22
C PRO A 173 26.21 1.32 13.11
N ASP A 174 27.00 0.88 14.07
CA ASP A 174 26.47 0.40 15.33
C ASP A 174 25.25 1.26 15.68
N LEU A 175 24.03 0.70 15.59
CA LEU A 175 22.82 1.48 15.89
C LEU A 175 22.99 1.93 17.33
N ASP A 176 23.08 3.24 17.56
CA ASP A 176 23.24 3.78 18.89
C ASP A 176 21.97 3.45 19.69
N LYS A 177 21.99 2.30 20.36
CA LYS A 177 20.90 1.76 21.17
C LYS A 177 20.47 2.74 22.26
N SER A 178 21.33 3.70 22.64
CA SER A 178 21.00 4.74 23.63
C SER A 178 19.99 5.76 23.11
N SER A 179 19.87 5.91 21.78
CA SER A 179 18.93 6.81 21.11
C SER A 179 17.56 6.17 20.83
N ALA A 180 17.42 4.86 21.08
CA ALA A 180 16.22 4.12 20.75
C ALA A 180 15.05 4.48 21.67
N ILE A 181 13.90 4.78 21.06
CA ILE A 181 12.66 5.01 21.81
C ILE A 181 12.17 3.66 22.35
N GLN A 182 12.11 3.53 23.66
CA GLN A 182 11.65 2.30 24.33
C GLN A 182 10.13 2.19 24.23
N LEU A 183 9.66 1.04 23.77
CA LEU A 183 8.24 0.74 23.58
C LEU A 183 7.96 -0.72 23.91
N THR A 184 6.80 -1.00 24.49
CA THR A 184 6.24 -2.36 24.41
C THR A 184 5.42 -2.52 23.14
N ALA A 185 5.26 -3.76 22.67
CA ALA A 185 4.38 -4.08 21.54
C ALA A 185 2.94 -3.60 21.78
N GLN A 186 2.43 -3.76 23.00
CA GLN A 186 1.10 -3.27 23.37
C GLN A 186 1.01 -1.74 23.30
N GLN A 187 2.01 -1.01 23.80
CA GLN A 187 2.03 0.45 23.69
C GLN A 187 2.07 0.94 22.24
N ALA A 188 2.91 0.30 21.42
CA ALA A 188 3.00 0.63 20.00
C ALA A 188 1.65 0.42 19.28
N TYR A 189 0.97 -0.69 19.59
CA TYR A 189 -0.38 -0.97 19.09
C TYR A 189 -1.41 0.05 19.59
N ASP A 190 -1.46 0.32 20.89
CA ASP A 190 -2.43 1.25 21.48
C ASP A 190 -2.25 2.67 20.91
N GLU A 191 -1.01 3.13 20.71
CA GLU A 191 -0.75 4.44 20.12
C GLU A 191 -1.17 4.51 18.65
N LEU A 192 -1.01 3.42 17.89
CA LEU A 192 -1.48 3.32 16.52
C LEU A 192 -3.01 3.36 16.43
N GLU A 193 -3.71 2.55 17.24
CA GLU A 193 -5.17 2.47 17.27
C GLU A 193 -5.80 3.79 17.74
N ASN A 194 -5.24 4.40 18.77
CA ASN A 194 -5.77 5.65 19.30
C ASN A 194 -5.62 6.82 18.31
N ASN A 195 -4.46 6.93 17.67
CA ASN A 195 -4.22 7.99 16.69
C ASN A 195 -3.05 7.65 15.76
N GLN A 196 -3.36 7.03 14.63
CA GLN A 196 -2.38 6.65 13.61
C GLN A 196 -1.53 7.83 13.11
N VAL A 197 -2.11 9.02 12.93
CA VAL A 197 -1.38 10.21 12.42
C VAL A 197 -0.34 10.67 13.43
N SER A 198 -0.72 10.76 14.71
CA SER A 198 0.19 11.11 15.80
C SER A 198 1.26 10.04 16.01
N CYS A 199 0.88 8.76 15.95
CA CYS A 199 1.81 7.63 16.02
C CYS A 199 2.86 7.70 14.90
N LYS A 200 2.42 7.92 13.66
CA LYS A 200 3.34 8.12 12.52
C LYS A 200 4.27 9.31 12.73
N GLN A 201 3.74 10.48 13.11
CA GLN A 201 4.59 11.64 13.41
C GLN A 201 5.61 11.37 14.54
N LYS A 202 5.24 10.54 15.51
CA LYS A 202 6.07 10.23 16.68
C LYS A 202 7.17 9.23 16.37
N TYR A 203 6.93 8.22 15.52
CA TYR A 203 7.85 7.09 15.37
C TYR A 203 8.45 6.91 13.99
N ASP A 204 7.78 7.34 12.91
CA ASP A 204 8.19 7.03 11.54
C ASP A 204 9.63 7.47 11.24
N GLY A 205 10.43 6.55 10.71
CA GLY A 205 11.85 6.74 10.43
C GLY A 205 12.77 6.74 11.65
N LYS A 206 12.26 6.57 12.88
CA LYS A 206 13.06 6.56 14.11
C LYS A 206 13.43 5.16 14.54
N LEU A 207 14.55 5.07 15.26
CA LEU A 207 14.96 3.84 15.94
C LEU A 207 14.10 3.63 17.18
N VAL A 208 13.48 2.46 17.27
CA VAL A 208 12.73 2.01 18.45
C VAL A 208 13.37 0.75 19.01
N ALA A 209 13.28 0.59 20.33
CA ALA A 209 13.54 -0.66 21.01
C ALA A 209 12.18 -1.22 21.44
N ILE A 210 11.69 -2.21 20.71
CA ILE A 210 10.37 -2.80 20.92
C ILE A 210 10.50 -4.07 21.76
N THR A 211 9.77 -4.18 22.86
CA THR A 211 9.73 -5.37 23.71
C THR A 211 8.35 -6.03 23.65
N GLY A 212 8.31 -7.35 23.44
CA GLY A 212 7.06 -8.09 23.42
C GLY A 212 7.26 -9.61 23.43
N THR A 213 6.17 -10.34 23.61
CA THR A 213 6.11 -11.81 23.51
C THR A 213 5.80 -12.21 22.07
N ILE A 214 6.59 -13.10 21.48
CA ILE A 214 6.42 -13.52 20.09
C ILE A 214 5.12 -14.34 19.92
N ASP A 215 4.21 -13.87 19.07
CA ASP A 215 2.99 -14.58 18.70
C ASP A 215 3.19 -15.44 17.43
N ASN A 216 3.78 -14.84 16.40
CA ASN A 216 4.04 -15.51 15.14
C ASN A 216 5.48 -15.30 14.67
N ILE A 217 6.00 -16.32 13.99
CA ILE A 217 7.29 -16.30 13.30
C ILE A 217 7.01 -16.89 11.94
N GLY A 218 7.47 -16.23 10.88
CA GLY A 218 7.27 -16.75 9.55
C GLY A 218 8.06 -16.01 8.50
N THR A 219 7.77 -16.41 7.27
CA THR A 219 8.31 -15.79 6.07
C THR A 219 7.13 -15.20 5.31
N ASN A 220 7.22 -13.94 4.92
CA ASN A 220 6.17 -13.32 4.13
C ASN A 220 6.23 -13.81 2.67
N VAL A 221 5.28 -13.36 1.86
CA VAL A 221 5.16 -13.75 0.46
C VAL A 221 6.29 -13.25 -0.47
N ILE A 222 7.21 -12.38 -0.02
CA ILE A 222 8.48 -12.05 -0.74
C ILE A 222 9.68 -12.86 -0.25
N GLY A 223 9.50 -13.82 0.67
CA GLY A 223 10.63 -14.56 1.22
C GLY A 223 11.36 -13.83 2.34
N GLN A 224 10.80 -12.75 2.90
CA GLN A 224 11.40 -12.00 4.01
C GLN A 224 10.87 -12.51 5.35
N GLU A 225 11.80 -12.79 6.27
CA GLU A 225 11.49 -13.23 7.62
C GLU A 225 10.84 -12.11 8.44
N TYR A 226 9.83 -12.49 9.24
CA TYR A 226 9.17 -11.60 10.16
C TYR A 226 8.75 -12.31 11.44
N ILE A 227 8.54 -11.51 12.48
CA ILE A 227 7.79 -11.92 13.66
C ILE A 227 6.64 -10.95 13.92
N THR A 228 5.64 -11.43 14.67
CA THR A 228 4.62 -10.58 15.30
C THR A 228 4.69 -10.75 16.81
N PHE A 229 4.30 -9.70 17.53
CA PHE A 229 4.13 -9.76 18.97
C PHE A 229 2.67 -10.01 19.35
N GLU A 230 2.46 -10.70 20.47
CA GLU A 230 1.16 -10.85 21.13
C GLU A 230 0.63 -9.48 21.54
N ILE A 231 -0.64 -9.25 21.24
CA ILE A 231 -1.43 -8.07 21.64
C ILE A 231 -2.68 -8.58 22.35
N ASN A 232 -3.16 -7.86 23.35
CA ASN A 232 -4.30 -8.28 24.17
C ASN A 232 -5.65 -8.39 23.41
N ASP A 233 -5.69 -8.01 22.14
CA ASP A 233 -6.86 -8.13 21.28
C ASP A 233 -6.76 -9.36 20.35
N LYS A 234 -7.50 -10.41 20.74
CA LYS A 234 -7.52 -11.73 20.10
C LYS A 234 -8.12 -11.76 18.68
N TYR A 235 -8.65 -10.63 18.19
CA TYR A 235 -9.30 -10.55 16.88
C TYR A 235 -8.59 -9.61 15.90
N THR A 236 -7.38 -9.15 16.23
CA THR A 236 -6.64 -8.20 15.39
C THR A 236 -5.89 -8.89 14.25
N LEU A 237 -6.23 -8.51 13.02
CA LEU A 237 -5.52 -8.87 11.79
C LEU A 237 -4.17 -8.13 11.63
N SER A 238 -3.82 -7.26 12.59
CA SER A 238 -2.81 -6.19 12.43
C SER A 238 -2.04 -5.89 13.73
N GLY A 239 -1.28 -6.87 14.24
CA GLY A 239 -0.34 -6.66 15.34
C GLY A 239 0.92 -5.86 14.96
N VAL A 240 1.86 -5.71 15.90
CA VAL A 240 3.18 -5.12 15.65
C VAL A 240 4.05 -6.12 14.87
N GLN A 241 4.50 -5.74 13.66
CA GLN A 241 5.22 -6.62 12.75
C GLN A 241 6.68 -6.20 12.62
N CYS A 242 7.61 -7.13 12.89
CA CYS A 242 9.04 -6.88 12.80
C CYS A 242 9.64 -7.68 11.65
N PHE A 243 10.17 -6.98 10.65
CA PHE A 243 10.83 -7.58 9.50
C PHE A 243 12.34 -7.55 9.63
N PHE A 244 12.97 -8.62 9.18
CA PHE A 244 14.41 -8.82 9.24
C PHE A 244 15.03 -8.71 7.85
N LYS A 245 16.34 -8.46 7.81
CA LYS A 245 17.14 -8.58 6.58
C LYS A 245 17.65 -10.01 6.43
N ASN A 246 18.00 -10.40 5.22
CA ASN A 246 18.49 -11.74 4.89
C ASN A 246 19.74 -12.15 5.68
N ASP A 247 20.52 -11.22 6.22
CA ASP A 247 21.68 -11.50 7.07
C ASP A 247 21.31 -11.87 8.52
N LYS A 248 20.01 -11.90 8.86
CA LYS A 248 19.50 -12.24 10.20
C LYS A 248 18.68 -13.54 10.24
N VAL A 249 18.69 -14.33 9.17
CA VAL A 249 17.97 -15.61 9.07
C VAL A 249 18.34 -16.57 10.22
N ASP A 250 19.63 -16.68 10.55
CA ASP A 250 20.11 -17.53 11.65
C ASP A 250 19.53 -17.08 13.02
N TYR A 251 19.44 -15.77 13.24
CA TYR A 251 18.82 -15.24 14.45
C TYR A 251 17.33 -15.57 14.50
N VAL A 252 16.59 -15.29 13.41
CA VAL A 252 15.13 -15.53 13.37
C VAL A 252 14.81 -17.02 13.53
N SER A 253 15.56 -17.90 12.88
CA SER A 253 15.38 -19.36 12.99
C SER A 253 15.62 -19.92 14.40
N SER A 254 16.33 -19.17 15.25
CA SER A 254 16.55 -19.54 16.65
C SER A 254 15.40 -19.15 17.60
N LEU A 255 14.50 -18.26 17.15
CA LEU A 255 13.40 -17.74 17.96
C LEU A 255 12.26 -18.76 18.12
N LYS A 256 11.49 -18.60 19.21
CA LYS A 256 10.32 -19.44 19.50
C LYS A 256 9.11 -18.59 19.86
N LYS A 257 7.91 -19.03 19.44
CA LYS A 257 6.65 -18.46 19.92
C LYS A 257 6.59 -18.52 21.45
N GLY A 258 6.00 -17.50 22.07
CA GLY A 258 5.95 -17.33 23.53
C GLY A 258 7.23 -16.77 24.16
N GLN A 259 8.31 -16.55 23.38
CA GLN A 259 9.53 -15.92 23.89
C GLN A 259 9.33 -14.41 23.99
N THR A 260 9.69 -13.80 25.13
CA THR A 260 9.80 -12.35 25.25
C THR A 260 11.16 -11.89 24.75
N ILE A 261 11.18 -10.97 23.79
CA ILE A 261 12.42 -10.39 23.24
C ILE A 261 12.33 -8.87 23.14
N THR A 262 13.49 -8.23 23.01
CA THR A 262 13.60 -6.83 22.59
C THR A 262 14.29 -6.78 21.23
N LEU A 263 13.72 -6.01 20.30
CA LEU A 263 14.32 -5.75 19.00
C LEU A 263 14.55 -4.25 18.81
N TYR A 264 15.69 -3.92 18.20
CA TYR A 264 16.00 -2.59 17.71
C TYR A 264 15.63 -2.53 16.24
N SER A 265 14.72 -1.62 15.89
CA SER A 265 14.15 -1.55 14.54
C SER A 265 13.87 -0.11 14.14
N ILE A 266 13.85 0.15 12.84
CA ILE A 266 13.40 1.42 12.28
C ILE A 266 11.89 1.34 12.08
N ALA A 267 11.14 2.26 12.67
CA ALA A 267 9.70 2.29 12.47
C ALA A 267 9.33 2.79 11.06
N ASP A 268 8.42 2.06 10.42
CA ASP A 268 7.84 2.34 9.11
C ASP A 268 6.32 2.24 9.27
N ILE A 269 5.70 3.30 9.79
CA ILE A 269 4.29 3.27 10.21
C ILE A 269 3.41 3.26 8.95
N GLY A 270 2.84 2.10 8.65
CA GLY A 270 1.98 1.87 7.49
C GLY A 270 0.52 2.22 7.73
N SER A 271 -0.33 2.00 6.71
CA SER A 271 -1.79 2.03 6.89
C SER A 271 -2.22 0.89 7.81
N MET A 272 -2.71 1.20 9.00
CA MET A 272 -3.24 0.24 9.97
C MET A 272 -2.23 -0.78 10.54
N THR A 273 -0.92 -0.55 10.45
CA THR A 273 0.07 -1.46 11.04
C THR A 273 1.27 -0.73 11.61
N PHE A 274 1.69 -1.12 12.82
CA PHE A 274 2.95 -0.71 13.40
C PHE A 274 4.05 -1.63 12.87
N LYS A 275 4.57 -1.28 11.69
CA LYS A 275 5.59 -2.05 10.99
C LYS A 275 6.98 -1.55 11.38
N LEU A 276 7.88 -2.50 11.57
CA LEU A 276 9.25 -2.31 11.98
C LEU A 276 10.18 -2.98 10.96
N GLY A 277 11.07 -2.20 10.36
CA GLY A 277 12.06 -2.65 9.39
C GLY A 277 13.46 -2.73 9.97
N ASN A 278 14.33 -3.51 9.32
CA ASN A 278 15.73 -3.68 9.73
C ASN A 278 15.87 -4.13 11.20
N SER A 279 15.01 -5.05 11.61
CA SER A 279 14.97 -5.52 13.00
C SER A 279 16.22 -6.31 13.36
N GLN A 280 16.77 -6.05 14.53
CA GLN A 280 17.95 -6.72 15.06
C GLN A 280 17.90 -6.82 16.60
N PRO A 281 18.56 -7.82 17.20
CA PRO A 281 18.67 -7.95 18.67
C PRO A 281 19.43 -6.79 19.33
#